data_AF-A0A6L7X0V8-F1
#
_entry.id   AF-A0A6L7X0V8-F1
#
_cell.length_a   1.000
_cell.length_b   1.000
_cell.length_c   1.000
_cell.angle_alpha   90.00
_cell.angle_beta   90.00
_cell.angle_gamma   90.00
#
_symmetry.space_group_name_H-M   'P 1'
#
loop_
_entity.id
_entity.type
_entity.pdbx_description
1 polymer ?
#
loop_
_entity_poly.entity_id
_entity_poly.type
_entity_poly.pdbx_seq_one_letter_code
_entity_poly.pdbx_strand_id
1 'polypeptide(L)'
;MQALAPWNARISESRRQKALSKRHMELAAVAHGVAQAFPSVPSDAVDDLRQTLASDDLALMPLDASPSNIVVDGDRATFIDLEILGLDFADWTYAKYVTAVAETGAVLSLADHNTDELASDGLDASVTLLALAHAAGLWSKPRNLPTDVANHIPGRSRAARRVRAGLRLESGVTSDCG
;
A
#
# COMPACT_ATOMS: atom_id res chain seq x y z
N MET A 1 5.49 -17.53 4.69
CA MET A 1 4.35 -17.91 3.82
C MET A 1 4.25 -19.40 3.47
N GLN A 2 5.29 -20.25 3.66
CA GLN A 2 5.22 -21.68 3.29
C GLN A 2 4.10 -22.47 4.00
N ALA A 3 3.68 -22.06 5.20
CA ALA A 3 2.61 -22.72 5.96
C ALA A 3 1.23 -22.71 5.26
N LEU A 4 0.97 -21.74 4.37
CA LEU A 4 -0.32 -21.58 3.68
C LEU A 4 -0.32 -22.21 2.27
N ALA A 5 0.81 -22.72 1.78
CA ALA A 5 0.93 -23.31 0.45
C ALA A 5 -0.05 -24.49 0.18
N PRO A 6 -0.29 -25.42 1.13
CA PRO A 6 -1.27 -26.50 0.92
C PRO A 6 -2.71 -25.98 0.78
N TRP A 7 -3.02 -24.84 1.37
CA TRP A 7 -4.34 -24.21 1.31
C TRP A 7 -4.53 -23.47 -0.02
N ASN A 8 -3.49 -22.81 -0.52
CA ASN A 8 -3.49 -22.17 -1.83
C ASN A 8 -3.84 -23.16 -2.96
N ALA A 9 -3.31 -24.38 -2.90
CA ALA A 9 -3.58 -25.43 -3.89
C ALA A 9 -5.05 -25.91 -3.91
N ARG A 10 -5.83 -25.62 -2.85
CA ARG A 10 -7.24 -26.05 -2.72
C ARG A 10 -8.24 -24.99 -3.17
N ILE A 11 -7.79 -23.79 -3.52
CA ILE A 11 -8.67 -22.70 -3.97
C ILE A 11 -8.94 -22.88 -5.46
N SER A 12 -10.20 -23.04 -5.83
CA SER A 12 -10.61 -23.19 -7.23
C SER A 12 -10.30 -21.94 -8.05
N GLU A 13 -10.03 -22.14 -9.34
CA GLU A 13 -9.71 -21.05 -10.27
C GLU A 13 -10.84 -20.00 -10.34
N SER A 14 -12.10 -20.44 -10.34
CA SER A 14 -13.25 -19.51 -10.30
C SER A 14 -13.24 -18.59 -9.06
N ARG A 15 -12.81 -19.11 -7.89
CA ARG A 15 -12.67 -18.29 -6.68
C ARG A 15 -11.49 -17.32 -6.78
N ARG A 16 -10.37 -17.75 -7.38
CA ARG A 16 -9.21 -16.89 -7.66
C ARG A 16 -9.58 -15.73 -8.57
N GLN A 17 -10.23 -16.01 -9.70
CA GLN A 17 -10.69 -14.99 -10.65
C GLN A 17 -11.68 -14.01 -10.02
N LYS A 18 -12.63 -14.51 -9.22
CA LYS A 18 -13.57 -13.64 -8.50
C LYS A 18 -12.86 -12.73 -7.48
N ALA A 19 -11.86 -13.25 -6.76
CA ALA A 19 -11.07 -12.44 -5.85
C ALA A 19 -10.25 -11.39 -6.60
N LEU A 20 -9.60 -11.77 -7.70
CA LEU A 20 -8.81 -10.87 -8.54
C LEU A 20 -9.65 -9.71 -9.06
N SER A 21 -10.82 -10.02 -9.62
CA SER A 21 -11.78 -9.00 -10.05
C SER A 21 -12.16 -8.03 -8.92
N LYS A 22 -12.42 -8.55 -7.71
CA LYS A 22 -12.74 -7.70 -6.55
C LYS A 22 -11.56 -6.82 -6.13
N ARG A 23 -10.34 -7.35 -6.10
CA ARG A 23 -9.14 -6.56 -5.75
C ARG A 23 -8.81 -5.51 -6.81
N HIS A 24 -9.00 -5.81 -8.09
CA HIS A 24 -8.87 -4.81 -9.15
C HIS A 24 -9.90 -3.69 -9.01
N MET A 25 -11.16 -4.01 -8.67
CA MET A 25 -12.19 -2.99 -8.42
C MET A 25 -11.85 -2.12 -7.19
N GLU A 26 -11.36 -2.73 -6.10
CA GLU A 26 -10.89 -2.01 -4.92
C GLU A 26 -9.77 -1.02 -5.28
N LEU A 27 -8.72 -1.51 -5.94
CA LEU A 27 -7.58 -0.67 -6.34
C LEU A 27 -8.00 0.45 -7.30
N ALA A 28 -8.91 0.18 -8.23
CA ALA A 28 -9.46 1.19 -9.13
C ALA A 28 -10.24 2.28 -8.38
N ALA A 29 -11.06 1.90 -7.40
CA ALA A 29 -11.81 2.85 -6.57
C ALA A 29 -10.87 3.72 -5.72
N VAL A 30 -9.82 3.11 -5.13
CA VAL A 30 -8.80 3.84 -4.36
C VAL A 30 -8.04 4.82 -5.27
N ALA A 31 -7.54 4.36 -6.41
CA ALA A 31 -6.84 5.21 -7.38
C ALA A 31 -7.72 6.39 -7.86
N HIS A 32 -9.00 6.13 -8.12
CA HIS A 32 -9.96 7.17 -8.48
C HIS A 32 -10.14 8.22 -7.38
N GLY A 33 -10.35 7.79 -6.14
CA GLY A 33 -10.49 8.70 -5.00
C GLY A 33 -9.23 9.53 -4.75
N VAL A 34 -8.05 8.92 -4.91
CA VAL A 34 -6.75 9.61 -4.84
C VAL A 34 -6.62 10.68 -5.93
N ALA A 35 -6.90 10.33 -7.18
CA ALA A 35 -6.80 11.27 -8.30
C ALA A 35 -7.78 12.45 -8.17
N GLN A 36 -8.96 12.23 -7.57
CA GLN A 36 -9.90 13.31 -7.26
C GLN A 36 -9.42 14.23 -6.14
N ALA A 37 -8.79 13.66 -5.11
CA ALA A 37 -8.32 14.42 -3.96
C ALA A 37 -7.06 15.25 -4.25
N PHE A 38 -6.19 14.78 -5.16
CA PHE A 38 -4.92 15.43 -5.49
C PHE A 38 -4.81 15.74 -6.99
N PRO A 39 -5.50 16.78 -7.48
CA PRO A 39 -5.51 17.11 -8.92
C PRO A 39 -4.14 17.57 -9.46
N SER A 40 -3.20 17.93 -8.57
CA SER A 40 -1.81 18.26 -8.92
C SER A 40 -0.97 17.04 -9.29
N VAL A 41 -1.39 15.85 -8.84
CA VAL A 41 -0.68 14.59 -9.08
C VAL A 41 -1.08 14.07 -10.46
N PRO A 42 -0.11 13.75 -11.34
CA PRO A 42 -0.43 13.21 -12.66
C PRO A 42 -1.26 11.93 -12.56
N SER A 43 -2.42 11.88 -13.21
CA SER A 43 -3.33 10.73 -13.15
C SER A 43 -2.68 9.44 -13.65
N ASP A 44 -1.82 9.55 -14.67
CA ASP A 44 -1.06 8.42 -15.20
C ASP A 44 -0.04 7.88 -14.19
N ALA A 45 0.52 8.72 -13.31
CA ALA A 45 1.36 8.24 -12.21
C ALA A 45 0.56 7.43 -11.17
N VAL A 46 -0.67 7.84 -10.87
CA VAL A 46 -1.56 7.07 -9.97
C VAL A 46 -1.97 5.75 -10.62
N ASP A 47 -2.23 5.74 -11.93
CA ASP A 47 -2.52 4.53 -12.69
C ASP A 47 -1.31 3.58 -12.77
N ASP A 48 -0.09 4.10 -12.94
CA ASP A 48 1.14 3.30 -12.93
C ASP A 48 1.33 2.59 -11.58
N LEU A 49 1.06 3.28 -10.46
CA LEU A 49 1.05 2.66 -9.12
C LEU A 49 0.04 1.52 -9.08
N ARG A 50 -1.23 1.80 -9.43
CA ARG A 50 -2.31 0.81 -9.45
C ARG A 50 -1.96 -0.42 -10.29
N GLN A 51 -1.39 -0.23 -11.48
CA GLN A 51 -0.98 -1.31 -12.37
C GLN A 51 0.15 -2.15 -11.78
N THR A 52 1.13 -1.50 -11.14
CA THR A 52 2.23 -2.20 -10.46
C THR A 52 1.69 -3.15 -9.39
N LEU A 53 0.78 -2.69 -8.52
CA LEU A 53 0.14 -3.55 -7.51
C LEU A 53 -0.67 -4.70 -8.12
N ALA A 54 -1.38 -4.41 -9.21
CA ALA A 54 -2.27 -5.37 -9.86
C ALA A 54 -1.55 -6.38 -10.76
N SER A 55 -0.22 -6.28 -10.88
CA SER A 55 0.60 -7.19 -11.68
C SER A 55 1.00 -8.47 -10.93
N ASP A 56 0.87 -8.47 -9.60
CA ASP A 56 1.24 -9.59 -8.76
C ASP A 56 0.17 -10.69 -8.70
N ASP A 57 0.59 -11.91 -8.40
CA ASP A 57 -0.31 -13.02 -8.13
C ASP A 57 -0.99 -12.89 -6.76
N LEU A 58 -2.24 -13.31 -6.67
CA LEU A 58 -2.95 -13.38 -5.39
C LEU A 58 -2.41 -14.51 -4.50
N ALA A 59 -2.07 -14.13 -3.28
CA ALA A 59 -1.72 -15.06 -2.21
C ALA A 59 -2.84 -15.17 -1.18
N LEU A 60 -2.89 -16.29 -0.47
CA LEU A 60 -3.70 -16.41 0.75
C LEU A 60 -3.02 -15.60 1.86
N MET A 61 -3.69 -14.56 2.30
CA MET A 61 -3.17 -13.57 3.25
C MET A 61 -4.09 -13.44 4.48
N PRO A 62 -3.53 -13.15 5.67
CA PRO A 62 -4.31 -12.68 6.81
C PRO A 62 -4.82 -11.27 6.51
N LEU A 63 -6.13 -11.12 6.36
CA LEU A 63 -6.73 -9.82 6.01
C LEU A 63 -6.98 -8.93 7.23
N ASP A 64 -6.97 -9.52 8.43
CA ASP A 64 -6.94 -8.79 9.70
C ASP A 64 -5.52 -8.83 10.29
N ALA A 65 -4.56 -8.36 9.50
CA ALA A 65 -3.22 -8.07 9.99
C ALA A 65 -3.29 -6.74 10.75
N SER A 66 -3.71 -6.79 12.01
CA SER A 66 -3.54 -5.70 12.97
C SER A 66 -2.39 -6.05 13.93
N PRO A 67 -1.72 -5.07 14.57
CA PRO A 67 -0.63 -5.37 15.49
C PRO A 67 -1.06 -6.26 16.67
N SER A 68 -2.33 -6.21 17.09
CA SER A 68 -2.89 -7.14 18.09
C SER A 68 -2.95 -8.59 17.63
N ASN A 69 -2.93 -8.83 16.32
CA ASN A 69 -3.01 -10.17 15.73
C ASN A 69 -1.64 -10.72 15.33
N ILE A 70 -0.55 -10.14 15.83
CA ILE A 70 0.81 -10.63 15.62
C ILE A 70 1.48 -10.88 16.96
N VAL A 71 1.96 -12.10 17.15
CA VAL A 71 2.81 -12.48 18.28
C VAL A 71 4.25 -12.50 17.80
N VAL A 72 5.11 -11.75 18.49
CA VAL A 72 6.55 -11.74 18.26
C VAL A 72 7.20 -12.59 19.34
N ASP A 73 7.93 -13.62 18.93
CA ASP A 73 8.71 -14.51 19.80
C ASP A 73 10.15 -14.60 19.28
N GLY A 74 11.08 -13.97 19.99
CA GLY A 74 12.47 -13.85 19.56
C GLY A 74 12.60 -13.10 18.22
N ASP A 75 13.18 -13.78 17.23
CA ASP A 75 13.38 -13.29 15.86
C ASP A 75 12.21 -13.65 14.92
N ARG A 76 11.09 -14.16 15.45
CA ARG A 76 9.96 -14.65 14.66
C ARG A 76 8.70 -13.84 14.91
N ALA A 77 8.02 -13.47 13.84
CA ALA A 77 6.66 -12.96 13.87
C ALA A 77 5.67 -14.04 13.41
N THR A 78 4.63 -14.29 14.21
CA THR A 78 3.56 -15.24 13.91
C THR A 78 2.22 -14.52 13.94
N PHE A 79 1.47 -14.62 12.84
CA PHE A 79 0.08 -14.16 12.80
C PHE A 79 -0.80 -15.10 13.61
N ILE A 80 -1.56 -14.52 14.53
CA ILE A 80 -2.63 -15.18 15.28
C ILE A 80 -3.98 -14.67 14.75
N ASP A 81 -5.07 -15.23 15.28
CA ASP A 81 -6.42 -14.83 14.92
C ASP A 81 -6.70 -14.84 13.40
N LEU A 82 -6.48 -16.01 12.79
CA LEU A 82 -6.62 -16.22 11.35
C LEU A 82 -8.08 -16.46 10.92
N GLU A 83 -9.05 -15.91 11.64
CA GLU A 83 -10.47 -16.06 11.29
C GLU A 83 -10.82 -15.36 9.97
N ILE A 84 -10.06 -14.31 9.61
CA ILE A 84 -10.19 -13.60 8.33
C ILE A 84 -8.98 -13.88 7.42
N LEU A 85 -9.00 -15.05 6.78
CA LEU A 85 -8.11 -15.37 5.66
C LEU A 85 -8.78 -15.08 4.32
N GLY A 86 -8.04 -14.52 3.39
CA GLY A 86 -8.56 -14.29 2.04
C GLY A 86 -7.47 -14.10 1.01
N LEU A 87 -7.89 -14.00 -0.25
CA LEU A 87 -6.97 -13.74 -1.36
C LEU A 87 -6.74 -12.24 -1.50
N ASP A 88 -5.47 -11.84 -1.50
CA ASP A 88 -5.04 -10.46 -1.71
C ASP A 88 -3.62 -10.42 -2.30
N PHE A 89 -3.20 -9.24 -2.76
CA PHE A 89 -1.81 -9.00 -3.13
C PHE A 89 -0.96 -8.90 -1.86
N ALA A 90 0.20 -9.56 -1.85
CA ALA A 90 1.02 -9.67 -0.65
C ALA A 90 1.51 -8.30 -0.17
N ASP A 91 2.05 -7.50 -1.10
CA ASP A 91 2.56 -6.15 -0.83
C ASP A 91 1.44 -5.19 -0.40
N TRP A 92 0.23 -5.34 -0.97
CA TRP A 92 -0.94 -4.56 -0.58
C TRP A 92 -1.37 -4.87 0.86
N THR A 93 -1.40 -6.15 1.23
CA THR A 93 -1.73 -6.57 2.60
C THR A 93 -0.68 -6.11 3.60
N TYR A 94 0.60 -6.28 3.26
CA TYR A 94 1.69 -5.85 4.11
C TYR A 94 1.68 -4.33 4.30
N ALA A 95 1.46 -3.55 3.24
CA ALA A 95 1.36 -2.11 3.34
C ALA A 95 0.15 -1.68 4.18
N LYS A 96 -1.01 -2.33 4.05
CA LYS A 96 -2.16 -2.09 4.94
C LYS A 96 -1.79 -2.28 6.41
N TYR A 97 -1.09 -3.37 6.75
CA TYR A 97 -0.57 -3.60 8.10
C TYR A 97 0.32 -2.46 8.57
N VAL A 98 1.36 -2.12 7.80
CA VAL A 98 2.30 -1.04 8.15
C VAL A 98 1.57 0.29 8.33
N THR A 99 0.57 0.57 7.50
CA THR A 99 -0.22 1.81 7.56
C THR A 99 -1.24 1.85 8.70
N ALA A 100 -1.68 0.69 9.21
CA ALA A 100 -2.65 0.59 10.31
C ALA A 100 -2.01 0.76 11.69
N VAL A 101 -0.73 0.44 11.83
CA VAL A 101 0.00 0.42 13.13
C VAL A 101 0.54 1.81 13.49
N ALA A 102 0.74 2.69 12.51
CA ALA A 102 1.46 3.93 12.70
C ALA A 102 0.61 5.17 12.41
N GLU A 103 0.78 6.23 13.23
CA GLU A 103 0.46 7.59 12.79
C GLU A 103 1.27 7.87 11.52
N THR A 104 0.71 8.61 10.56
CA THR A 104 1.17 8.60 9.16
C THR A 104 2.67 8.90 8.97
N GLY A 105 3.33 9.60 9.90
CA GLY A 105 4.80 9.78 9.92
C GLY A 105 5.61 8.50 10.20
N ALA A 106 5.13 7.59 11.04
CA ALA A 106 5.81 6.31 11.33
C ALA A 106 5.55 5.24 10.25
N VAL A 107 4.41 5.30 9.54
CA VAL A 107 4.08 4.44 8.38
C VAL A 107 5.14 4.58 7.30
N LEU A 108 5.63 5.81 7.16
CA LEU A 108 6.51 6.22 6.09
C LEU A 108 7.99 6.16 6.52
N SER A 109 8.28 6.34 7.81
CA SER A 109 9.59 6.00 8.40
C SER A 109 9.88 4.48 8.34
N LEU A 110 8.86 3.61 8.41
CA LEU A 110 9.02 2.17 8.19
C LEU A 110 9.37 1.83 6.74
N ALA A 111 8.92 2.63 5.77
CA ALA A 111 9.32 2.48 4.37
C ALA A 111 10.75 3.01 4.11
N ASP A 112 11.21 3.99 4.89
CA ASP A 112 12.61 4.44 4.92
C ASP A 112 13.55 3.47 5.65
N HIS A 113 13.06 2.72 6.64
CA HIS A 113 13.84 1.74 7.42
C HIS A 113 13.76 0.29 6.92
N ASN A 114 12.88 -0.02 5.95
CA ASN A 114 12.93 -1.31 5.28
C ASN A 114 14.19 -1.40 4.42
N THR A 115 15.11 -2.22 4.93
CA THR A 115 16.32 -2.75 4.29
C THR A 115 16.05 -3.15 2.84
N ASP A 116 17.09 -3.07 1.99
CA ASP A 116 17.04 -3.44 0.56
C ASP A 116 16.40 -4.83 0.29
N GLU A 117 16.33 -5.70 1.30
CA GLU A 117 15.72 -7.04 1.25
C GLU A 117 14.18 -7.06 1.11
N LEU A 118 13.48 -5.98 1.45
CA LEU A 118 12.01 -5.85 1.30
C LEU A 118 11.61 -4.83 0.23
N ALA A 119 12.57 -4.32 -0.53
CA ALA A 119 12.37 -3.28 -1.54
C ALA A 119 11.78 -3.85 -2.85
N SER A 120 10.47 -4.09 -2.90
CA SER A 120 9.77 -4.37 -4.17
C SER A 120 9.10 -3.11 -4.73
N ASP A 121 8.98 -3.04 -6.06
CA ASP A 121 8.18 -2.01 -6.73
C ASP A 121 6.71 -2.08 -6.30
N GLY A 122 6.19 -3.30 -6.04
CA GLY A 122 4.84 -3.53 -5.51
C GLY A 122 4.62 -2.92 -4.13
N LEU A 123 5.61 -3.03 -3.23
CA LEU A 123 5.53 -2.45 -1.89
C LEU A 123 5.64 -0.92 -1.92
N ASP A 124 6.58 -0.36 -2.70
CA ASP A 124 6.70 1.09 -2.89
C ASP A 124 5.39 1.67 -3.42
N ALA A 125 4.79 1.00 -4.41
CA ALA A 125 3.53 1.43 -4.96
C ALA A 125 2.37 1.30 -3.96
N SER A 126 2.34 0.21 -3.17
CA SER A 126 1.32 -0.02 -2.16
C SER A 126 1.33 1.02 -1.05
N VAL A 127 2.52 1.29 -0.48
CA VAL A 127 2.70 2.31 0.55
C VAL A 127 2.34 3.69 0.02
N THR A 128 2.79 4.02 -1.19
CA THR A 128 2.49 5.32 -1.82
C THR A 128 0.98 5.51 -2.00
N LEU A 129 0.28 4.51 -2.53
CA LEU A 129 -1.16 4.60 -2.79
C LEU A 129 -1.98 4.65 -1.49
N LEU A 130 -1.60 3.87 -0.46
CA LEU A 130 -2.24 3.91 0.87
C LEU A 130 -2.01 5.25 1.58
N ALA A 131 -0.80 5.81 1.51
CA ALA A 131 -0.51 7.11 2.12
C ALA A 131 -1.35 8.23 1.49
N LEU A 132 -1.45 8.24 0.16
CA LEU A 132 -2.33 9.15 -0.58
C LEU A 132 -3.79 8.97 -0.18
N ALA A 133 -4.29 7.74 -0.19
CA ALA A 133 -5.69 7.46 0.13
C ALA A 133 -6.05 7.79 1.58
N HIS A 134 -5.12 7.61 2.53
CA HIS A 134 -5.28 8.08 3.90
C HIS A 134 -5.35 9.61 3.97
N ALA A 135 -4.44 10.31 3.28
CA ALA A 135 -4.42 11.77 3.24
C ALA A 135 -5.64 12.39 2.53
N ALA A 136 -6.15 11.72 1.49
CA ALA A 136 -7.42 12.04 0.83
C ALA A 136 -8.64 11.81 1.74
N GLY A 137 -8.46 11.15 2.87
CA GLY A 137 -9.52 10.83 3.81
C GLY A 137 -10.49 9.78 3.32
N LEU A 138 -10.06 8.85 2.46
CA LEU A 138 -10.93 7.81 1.90
C LEU A 138 -11.43 6.81 2.96
N TRP A 139 -10.68 6.64 4.06
CA TRP A 139 -11.03 5.72 5.16
C TRP A 139 -11.27 6.41 6.50
N SER A 140 -10.78 7.63 6.68
CA SER A 140 -10.93 8.41 7.92
C SER A 140 -10.82 9.90 7.59
N LYS A 141 -11.13 10.81 8.52
CA LYS A 141 -10.99 12.26 8.23
C LYS A 141 -9.54 12.58 7.79
N PRO A 142 -9.32 13.42 6.77
CA PRO A 142 -7.99 13.84 6.35
C PRO A 142 -7.21 14.39 7.56
N ARG A 143 -6.00 13.88 7.79
CA ARG A 143 -5.16 14.31 8.92
C ARG A 143 -3.89 15.05 8.51
N ASN A 144 -3.43 14.92 7.27
CA ASN A 144 -2.11 15.39 6.85
C ASN A 144 -2.20 16.34 5.66
N LEU A 145 -1.28 17.31 5.61
CA LEU A 145 -1.13 18.20 4.47
C LEU A 145 -0.44 17.45 3.30
N PRO A 146 -0.70 17.82 2.04
CA PRO A 146 -0.04 17.20 0.88
C PRO A 146 1.50 17.21 0.95
N THR A 147 2.10 18.28 1.51
CA THR A 147 3.54 18.37 1.80
C THR A 147 4.04 17.30 2.73
N ASP A 148 3.29 17.02 3.80
CA ASP A 148 3.69 16.02 4.78
C ASP A 148 3.71 14.65 4.12
N VAL A 149 2.72 14.34 3.29
CA VAL A 149 2.70 13.09 2.50
C VAL A 149 3.90 13.03 1.54
N ALA A 150 4.20 14.11 0.82
CA ALA A 150 5.27 14.15 -0.17
C ALA A 150 6.67 13.92 0.41
N ASN A 151 6.90 14.37 1.64
CA ASN A 151 8.18 14.21 2.35
C ASN A 151 8.45 12.77 2.75
N HIS A 152 7.41 11.98 2.85
CA HIS A 152 7.43 10.69 3.49
C HIS A 152 7.19 9.53 2.48
N ILE A 153 6.73 9.80 1.26
CA ILE A 153 6.73 8.79 0.19
C ILE A 153 8.17 8.38 -0.15
N PRO A 154 8.51 7.07 -0.22
CA PRO A 154 9.88 6.60 -0.42
C PRO A 154 10.50 7.08 -1.74
N GLY A 155 9.70 7.14 -2.81
CA GLY A 155 10.13 7.64 -4.12
C GLY A 155 11.10 6.70 -4.85
N ARG A 156 11.03 5.40 -4.57
CA ARG A 156 11.91 4.38 -5.19
C ARG A 156 11.49 4.12 -6.65
N SER A 157 10.19 4.05 -6.94
CA SER A 157 9.66 3.91 -8.29
C SER A 157 9.55 5.26 -9.03
N ARG A 158 9.53 5.21 -10.37
CA ARG A 158 9.27 6.38 -11.22
C ARG A 158 7.91 7.00 -10.89
N ALA A 159 6.89 6.18 -10.69
CA ALA A 159 5.55 6.63 -10.37
C ALA A 159 5.51 7.37 -9.02
N ALA A 160 6.12 6.81 -7.96
CA ALA A 160 6.20 7.46 -6.66
C ALA A 160 6.94 8.81 -6.70
N ARG A 161 8.03 8.93 -7.48
CA ARG A 161 8.70 10.23 -7.68
C ARG A 161 7.81 11.28 -8.34
N ARG A 162 7.02 10.88 -9.34
CA ARG A 162 6.07 11.79 -10.01
C ARG A 162 4.95 12.23 -9.09
N VAL A 163 4.45 11.32 -8.25
CA VAL A 163 3.50 11.66 -7.18
C VAL A 163 4.09 12.69 -6.22
N ARG A 164 5.30 12.46 -5.70
CA ARG A 164 5.98 13.40 -4.80
C ARG A 164 6.13 14.79 -5.42
N ALA A 165 6.49 14.85 -6.70
CA ALA A 165 6.60 16.11 -7.42
C ALA A 165 5.24 16.84 -7.51
N GLY A 166 4.17 16.12 -7.86
CA GLY A 166 2.81 16.69 -7.91
C GLY A 166 2.37 17.27 -6.57
N LEU A 167 2.51 16.50 -5.48
CA LEU A 167 2.13 16.95 -4.14
C LEU A 167 2.90 18.20 -3.65
N ARG A 168 4.18 18.32 -4.03
CA ARG A 168 5.00 19.51 -3.71
C ARG A 168 4.53 20.76 -4.44
N LEU A 169 4.13 20.61 -5.71
CA LEU A 169 3.56 21.71 -6.51
C LEU A 169 2.24 22.21 -5.90
N GLU A 170 1.38 21.31 -5.42
CA GLU A 170 0.11 21.66 -4.78
C GLU A 170 0.29 22.53 -3.54
N SER A 171 1.38 22.29 -2.81
CA SER A 171 1.66 22.98 -1.56
C SER A 171 2.37 24.32 -1.74
N GLY A 172 2.61 24.75 -2.99
CA GLY A 172 3.36 25.98 -3.30
C GLY A 172 4.85 25.89 -2.95
N VAL A 173 5.35 24.69 -2.62
CA VAL A 173 6.77 24.45 -2.32
C VAL A 173 7.46 24.16 -3.64
N THR A 174 7.96 25.22 -4.28
CA THR A 174 8.96 25.07 -5.34
C THR A 174 10.28 24.72 -4.66
N SER A 175 10.73 23.49 -4.81
CA SER A 175 12.08 23.11 -4.38
C SER A 175 13.08 23.87 -5.25
N ASP A 176 13.79 24.82 -4.64
CA ASP A 176 15.01 25.38 -5.20
C ASP A 176 15.96 24.22 -5.52
N CYS A 177 16.35 24.12 -6.80
CA CYS A 177 17.32 23.16 -7.28
C CYS A 177 18.69 23.45 -6.66
N GLY A 178 19.22 22.47 -5.92
CA GLY A 178 20.63 22.37 -5.52
C GLY A 178 21.11 20.94 -5.70
#